data_AF-A0A661QV17-F1
#
_entry.id   AF-A0A661QV17-F1
#
_cell.length_a   1.000
_cell.length_b   1.000
_cell.length_c   1.000
_cell.angle_alpha   90.00
_cell.angle_beta   90.00
_cell.angle_gamma   90.00
#
_symmetry.space_group_name_H-M   'P 1'
#
loop_
_entity.id
_entity.type
_entity.pdbx_description
1 polymer ?
#
loop_
_entity_poly.entity_id
_entity_poly.type
_entity_poly.pdbx_seq_one_letter_code
_entity_poly.pdbx_strand_id
1 'polypeptide(L)'
;MADCVCQVAGSFPYLKDMGIITAALRTNVNVTVTNGGLVLAGPALGDLSISGYAPLNSEVITCPGNVSVNYNWVQLYDCDTDGKFTVYFVPGGHEKAAIEGTATEQISLEKISCYRSFNASAADGPATYYLDTAHYDGYEFSYSGNPISIPKDARYNNMEISALSEILPLGSKLYLSNFSWSYTPPNIPIVNYSFLFTYDDYTVSATC
;
A
#
# COMPACT_ATOMS: atom_id res chain seq x y z
N MET A 1 -0.37 36.59 -19.90
CA MET A 1 -1.23 35.63 -19.17
C MET A 1 -0.68 34.26 -19.46
N ALA A 2 -0.15 33.56 -18.44
CA ALA A 2 0.29 32.19 -18.60
C ALA A 2 -0.94 31.28 -18.50
N ASP A 3 -1.35 30.69 -19.62
CA ASP A 3 -2.35 29.63 -19.64
C ASP A 3 -1.80 28.45 -18.85
N CYS A 4 -2.32 28.25 -17.64
CA CYS A 4 -2.07 27.05 -16.88
C CYS A 4 -2.92 25.94 -17.50
N VAL A 5 -2.37 25.26 -18.50
CA VAL A 5 -3.03 24.12 -19.13
C VAL A 5 -2.85 22.92 -18.19
N CYS A 6 -3.86 22.65 -17.37
CA CYS A 6 -3.97 21.38 -16.65
C CYS A 6 -4.28 20.27 -17.66
N GLN A 7 -3.24 19.68 -18.26
CA GLN A 7 -3.39 18.43 -19.00
C GLN A 7 -3.50 17.28 -18.01
N VAL A 8 -4.57 16.50 -18.12
CA VAL A 8 -4.73 15.25 -17.37
C VAL A 8 -3.62 14.30 -17.83
N ALA A 9 -2.62 14.07 -16.97
CA ALA A 9 -1.45 13.24 -17.27
C ALA A 9 -1.79 11.76 -17.53
N GLY A 10 -3.00 11.35 -17.17
CA GLY A 10 -3.57 10.04 -17.47
C GLY A 10 -4.91 9.90 -16.77
N SER A 11 -5.90 9.33 -17.44
CA SER A 11 -7.09 8.80 -16.79
C SER A 11 -6.90 7.30 -16.66
N PHE A 12 -7.22 6.73 -15.49
CA PHE A 12 -7.30 5.29 -15.30
C PHE A 12 -8.77 4.87 -15.47
N PRO A 13 -9.27 4.67 -16.70
CA PRO A 13 -10.69 4.40 -16.94
C PRO A 13 -11.19 3.17 -16.16
N TYR A 14 -10.34 2.16 -16.01
CA TYR A 14 -10.64 0.92 -15.28
C TYR A 14 -10.75 1.07 -13.76
N LEU A 15 -10.12 2.11 -13.20
CA LEU A 15 -10.11 2.37 -11.75
C LEU A 15 -11.08 3.49 -11.35
N LYS A 16 -11.73 4.13 -12.32
CA LYS A 16 -12.61 5.29 -12.13
C LYS A 16 -13.78 4.97 -11.20
N ASP A 17 -14.40 3.81 -11.39
CA ASP A 17 -15.59 3.42 -10.62
C ASP A 17 -15.27 2.92 -9.20
N MET A 18 -13.98 2.68 -8.91
CA MET A 18 -13.52 2.28 -7.59
C MET A 18 -13.30 3.48 -6.65
N GLY A 19 -13.28 4.72 -7.18
CA GLY A 19 -12.95 5.90 -6.36
C GLY A 19 -11.45 6.06 -6.11
N ILE A 20 -10.60 5.53 -7.00
CA ILE A 20 -9.16 5.76 -6.97
C ILE A 20 -8.86 7.23 -7.34
N ILE A 21 -8.10 7.90 -6.48
CA ILE A 21 -7.64 9.28 -6.64
C ILE A 21 -6.34 9.28 -7.44
N THR A 22 -5.38 8.44 -7.04
CA THR A 22 -4.09 8.30 -7.73
C THR A 22 -3.65 6.85 -7.72
N ALA A 23 -2.92 6.45 -8.77
CA ALA A 23 -2.22 5.19 -8.84
C ALA A 23 -0.86 5.45 -9.50
N ALA A 24 0.20 4.86 -8.97
CA ALA A 24 1.53 4.94 -9.55
C ALA A 24 2.21 3.56 -9.48
N LEU A 25 2.65 3.11 -10.64
CA LEU A 25 3.40 1.87 -10.82
C LEU A 25 4.86 2.23 -11.08
N ARG A 26 5.77 1.64 -10.31
CA ARG A 26 7.21 1.74 -10.53
C ARG A 26 7.78 0.35 -10.66
N THR A 27 8.52 0.10 -11.73
CA THR A 27 9.19 -1.17 -11.96
C THR A 27 10.69 -0.96 -12.08
N ASN A 28 11.46 -1.92 -11.60
CA ASN A 28 12.89 -1.98 -11.74
C ASN A 28 13.32 -3.42 -12.00
N VAL A 29 14.33 -3.57 -12.87
CA VAL A 29 14.98 -4.85 -13.14
C VAL A 29 16.41 -4.73 -12.66
N ASN A 30 16.89 -5.73 -11.92
CA ASN A 30 18.30 -5.80 -11.59
C ASN A 30 19.07 -6.40 -12.76
N VAL A 31 20.02 -5.65 -13.34
CA VAL A 31 20.85 -6.13 -14.44
C VAL A 31 22.31 -6.02 -14.02
N THR A 32 23.03 -7.14 -14.10
CA THR A 32 24.46 -7.23 -13.80
C THR A 32 25.21 -7.78 -15.00
N VAL A 33 26.35 -7.18 -15.33
CA VAL A 33 27.24 -7.69 -16.39
C VAL A 33 28.43 -8.38 -15.72
N THR A 34 28.67 -9.65 -16.04
CA THR A 34 29.81 -10.39 -15.49
C THR A 34 31.13 -9.92 -16.10
N ASN A 35 32.26 -10.26 -15.48
CA ASN A 35 33.60 -9.98 -16.01
C ASN A 35 33.85 -10.58 -17.41
N GLY A 36 33.05 -11.58 -17.83
CA GLY A 36 33.08 -12.18 -19.16
C GLY A 36 32.17 -11.51 -20.19
N GLY A 37 31.48 -10.42 -19.85
CA GLY A 37 30.53 -9.73 -20.74
C GLY A 37 29.15 -10.40 -20.83
N LEU A 38 28.86 -11.39 -19.99
CA LEU A 38 27.54 -11.99 -19.91
C LEU A 38 26.59 -11.06 -19.16
N VAL A 39 25.46 -10.71 -19.77
CA VAL A 39 24.41 -9.91 -19.13
C VAL A 39 23.49 -10.86 -18.37
N LEU A 40 23.42 -10.70 -17.05
CA LEU A 40 22.47 -11.37 -16.17
C LEU A 40 21.37 -10.36 -15.82
N ALA A 41 20.15 -10.64 -16.26
CA ALA A 41 18.97 -9.91 -15.78
C ALA A 41 18.27 -10.76 -14.72
N GLY A 42 18.05 -10.18 -13.56
CA GLY A 42 17.17 -10.72 -12.55
C GLY A 42 15.70 -10.41 -12.87
N PRO A 43 14.77 -10.86 -12.02
CA PRO A 43 13.35 -10.65 -12.18
C PRO A 43 13.00 -9.19 -11.95
N ALA A 44 11.89 -8.79 -12.52
CA ALA A 44 11.37 -7.45 -12.38
C ALA A 44 10.63 -7.33 -11.05
N LEU A 45 11.02 -6.32 -10.28
CA LEU A 45 10.39 -5.93 -9.03
C LEU A 45 9.69 -4.61 -9.25
N GLY A 46 8.72 -4.31 -8.40
CA GLY A 46 8.11 -3.01 -8.44
C GLY A 46 7.27 -2.69 -7.23
N ASP A 47 6.91 -1.42 -7.19
CA ASP A 47 6.04 -0.83 -6.19
C ASP A 47 4.80 -0.26 -6.88
N LEU A 48 3.64 -0.59 -6.36
CA LEU A 48 2.36 -0.04 -6.77
C LEU A 48 1.76 0.74 -5.59
N SER A 49 1.70 2.06 -5.72
CA SER A 49 1.02 2.92 -4.75
C SER A 49 -0.34 3.35 -5.27
N ILE A 50 -1.39 3.16 -4.47
CA ILE A 50 -2.77 3.53 -4.80
C ILE A 50 -3.32 4.39 -3.68
N SER A 51 -3.94 5.52 -4.03
CA SER A 51 -4.73 6.33 -3.11
C SER A 51 -6.18 6.35 -3.59
N GLY A 52 -7.14 6.21 -2.67
CA GLY A 52 -8.56 6.20 -3.00
C GLY A 52 -9.41 6.85 -1.91
N TYR A 53 -10.65 7.17 -2.26
CA TYR A 53 -11.65 7.58 -1.28
C TYR A 53 -12.13 6.37 -0.48
N ALA A 54 -12.21 6.53 0.84
CA ALA A 54 -12.82 5.56 1.75
C ALA A 54 -14.14 6.12 2.28
N PRO A 55 -15.26 5.97 1.54
CA PRO A 55 -16.53 6.50 1.98
C PRO A 55 -16.97 5.84 3.30
N LEU A 56 -17.40 6.67 4.25
CA LEU A 56 -18.00 6.21 5.50
C LEU A 56 -19.33 5.52 5.18
N ASN A 57 -19.54 4.31 5.69
CA ASN A 57 -20.74 3.53 5.42
C ASN A 57 -21.95 4.03 6.24
N SER A 58 -22.36 5.28 6.01
CA SER A 58 -23.36 6.03 6.80
C SER A 58 -22.92 6.37 8.24
N GLU A 59 -21.66 6.11 8.58
CA GLU A 59 -21.07 6.47 9.87
C GLU A 59 -20.86 7.99 9.98
N VAL A 60 -21.07 8.53 11.17
CA VAL A 60 -20.81 9.94 11.48
C VAL A 60 -19.56 10.03 12.34
N ILE A 61 -18.43 10.35 11.71
CA ILE A 61 -17.16 10.59 12.41
C ILE A 61 -16.99 12.11 12.58
N THR A 62 -16.83 12.57 13.82
CA THR A 62 -16.72 14.01 14.14
C THR A 62 -15.31 14.45 14.54
N CYS A 63 -14.44 13.49 14.88
CA CYS A 63 -13.05 13.75 15.27
C CYS A 63 -12.10 13.20 14.20
N PRO A 64 -10.91 13.80 14.03
CA PRO A 64 -9.91 13.23 13.14
C PRO A 64 -9.47 11.85 13.63
N GLY A 65 -9.02 11.04 12.69
CA GLY A 65 -8.45 9.74 12.99
C GLY A 65 -7.53 9.27 11.89
N ASN A 66 -6.54 8.48 12.29
CA ASN A 66 -5.56 7.90 11.40
C ASN A 66 -5.38 6.43 11.78
N VAL A 67 -5.23 5.60 10.76
CA VAL A 67 -4.89 4.19 10.90
C VAL A 67 -3.72 3.92 9.98
N SER A 68 -2.72 3.21 10.48
CA SER A 68 -1.56 2.83 9.68
C SER A 68 -1.18 1.39 9.95
N VAL A 69 -0.80 0.68 8.90
CA VAL A 69 -0.37 -0.71 8.98
C VAL A 69 0.84 -0.89 8.10
N ASN A 70 1.88 -1.51 8.67
CA ASN A 70 3.08 -1.89 7.95
C ASN A 70 3.24 -3.41 7.99
N TYR A 71 3.38 -3.99 6.80
CA TYR A 71 3.70 -5.39 6.59
C TYR A 71 5.15 -5.48 6.14
N ASN A 72 5.95 -6.17 6.95
CA ASN A 72 7.35 -6.38 6.65
C ASN A 72 7.51 -7.60 5.74
N TRP A 73 8.15 -7.42 4.59
CA TRP A 73 8.42 -8.49 3.62
C TRP A 73 9.92 -8.62 3.42
N VAL A 74 10.42 -9.85 3.54
CA VAL A 74 11.79 -10.22 3.22
C VAL A 74 11.79 -10.77 1.80
N GLN A 75 12.58 -10.15 0.94
CA GLN A 75 12.79 -10.64 -0.41
C GLN A 75 13.75 -11.82 -0.40
N LEU A 76 13.32 -12.94 -0.99
CA LEU A 76 14.16 -14.11 -1.21
C LEU A 76 14.32 -14.40 -2.70
N TYR A 77 15.50 -14.89 -3.04
CA TYR A 77 15.90 -15.29 -4.38
C TYR A 77 16.13 -16.79 -4.36
N ASP A 78 15.44 -17.51 -5.24
CA ASP A 78 15.60 -18.96 -5.39
C ASP A 78 16.00 -19.27 -6.83
N CYS A 79 17.13 -19.95 -6.96
CA CYS A 79 17.60 -20.50 -8.21
C CYS A 79 17.26 -21.99 -8.19
N ASP A 80 16.15 -22.35 -8.82
CA ASP A 80 15.80 -23.75 -8.94
C ASP A 80 16.84 -24.49 -9.82
N THR A 81 16.97 -25.78 -9.58
CA THR A 81 17.83 -26.73 -10.31
C THR A 81 17.59 -26.72 -11.82
N ASP A 82 16.40 -26.27 -12.26
CA ASP A 82 16.00 -26.11 -13.66
C ASP A 82 16.41 -24.75 -14.27
N GLY A 83 17.23 -23.95 -13.58
CA GLY A 83 17.72 -22.65 -14.05
C GLY A 83 16.70 -21.52 -14.00
N LYS A 84 15.58 -21.72 -13.29
CA LYS A 84 14.59 -20.67 -13.07
C LYS A 84 14.97 -19.83 -11.86
N PHE A 85 15.18 -18.54 -12.09
CA PHE A 85 15.37 -17.57 -11.03
C PHE A 85 14.00 -17.01 -10.61
N THR A 86 13.56 -17.32 -9.39
CA THR A 86 12.27 -16.87 -8.85
C THR A 86 12.51 -15.92 -7.69
N VAL A 87 11.76 -14.81 -7.64
CA VAL A 87 11.66 -13.99 -6.43
C VAL A 87 10.33 -14.23 -5.74
N TYR A 88 10.39 -14.37 -4.43
CA TYR A 88 9.21 -14.32 -3.58
C TYR A 88 9.46 -13.47 -2.35
N PHE A 89 8.36 -12.93 -1.80
CA PHE A 89 8.36 -12.18 -0.57
C PHE A 89 7.86 -13.09 0.56
N VAL A 90 8.66 -13.19 1.62
CA VAL A 90 8.31 -13.94 2.83
C VAL A 90 7.99 -12.94 3.95
N PRO A 91 6.92 -13.15 4.73
CA PRO A 91 6.62 -12.25 5.83
C PRO A 91 7.75 -12.23 6.86
N GLY A 92 8.25 -11.03 7.17
CA GLY A 92 9.30 -10.78 8.16
C GLY A 92 8.80 -10.75 9.61
N GLY A 93 7.55 -11.15 9.86
CA GLY A 93 6.91 -11.16 11.17
C GLY A 93 5.44 -10.75 11.11
N HIS A 94 4.90 -10.35 12.26
CA HIS A 94 3.56 -9.77 12.36
C HIS A 94 3.55 -8.34 11.81
N GLU A 95 2.41 -7.96 11.25
CA GLU A 95 2.09 -6.59 10.90
C GLU A 95 2.10 -5.70 12.15
N LYS A 96 2.54 -4.46 11.97
CA LYS A 96 2.43 -3.42 13.00
C LYS A 96 1.30 -2.50 12.58
N ALA A 97 0.20 -2.56 13.31
CA ALA A 97 -0.97 -1.72 13.08
C ALA A 97 -1.15 -0.73 14.22
N ALA A 98 -1.56 0.48 13.89
CA ALA A 98 -1.88 1.54 14.84
C ALA A 98 -3.18 2.23 14.44
N ILE A 99 -4.01 2.55 15.43
CA ILE A 99 -5.18 3.43 15.29
C ILE A 99 -5.01 4.61 16.23
N GLU A 100 -5.09 5.81 15.71
CA GLU A 100 -5.09 7.05 16.47
C GLU A 100 -6.41 7.80 16.23
N GLY A 101 -7.11 8.16 17.29
CA GLY A 101 -8.39 8.86 17.20
C GLY A 101 -9.55 7.95 16.77
N THR A 102 -10.50 8.50 16.01
CA THR A 102 -11.71 7.77 15.60
C THR A 102 -11.53 7.14 14.23
N ALA A 103 -11.66 5.82 14.14
CA ALA A 103 -11.64 5.07 12.90
C ALA A 103 -13.06 4.62 12.48
N THR A 104 -13.22 4.27 11.20
CA THR A 104 -14.46 3.67 10.70
C THR A 104 -14.67 2.25 11.23
N GLU A 105 -15.92 1.79 11.31
CA GLU A 105 -16.26 0.41 11.71
C GLU A 105 -15.77 -0.64 10.70
N GLN A 106 -15.40 -0.20 9.49
CA GLN A 106 -14.76 -1.04 8.48
C GLN A 106 -13.33 -1.47 8.85
N ILE A 107 -12.73 -0.88 9.89
CA ILE A 107 -11.38 -1.18 10.36
C ILE A 107 -11.45 -2.01 11.63
N SER A 108 -10.69 -3.11 11.66
CA SER A 108 -10.57 -3.96 12.83
C SER A 108 -9.11 -4.35 13.08
N LEU A 109 -8.70 -4.35 14.35
CA LEU A 109 -7.42 -4.86 14.82
C LEU A 109 -7.55 -5.40 16.25
N GLU A 110 -6.64 -6.31 16.62
CA GLU A 110 -6.44 -6.79 17.98
C GLU A 110 -5.49 -5.85 18.74
N LYS A 111 -6.00 -5.19 19.77
CA LYS A 111 -5.30 -4.14 20.52
C LYS A 111 -4.35 -4.76 21.55
N ILE A 112 -3.08 -4.36 21.51
CA ILE A 112 -2.07 -4.73 22.51
C ILE A 112 -1.90 -3.64 23.56
N SER A 113 -1.78 -2.39 23.10
CA SER A 113 -1.43 -1.25 23.96
C SER A 113 -2.35 -0.07 23.69
N CYS A 114 -2.58 0.74 24.71
CA CYS A 114 -3.35 1.97 24.62
C CYS A 114 -2.65 3.08 25.41
N TYR A 115 -2.41 4.21 24.75
CA TYR A 115 -1.84 5.41 25.35
C TYR A 115 -2.43 6.66 24.70
N ARG A 116 -2.10 7.83 25.23
CA ARG A 116 -2.59 9.10 24.70
C ARG A 116 -1.57 9.69 23.75
N SER A 117 -2.05 10.19 22.63
CA SER A 117 -1.31 11.05 21.72
C SER A 117 -1.80 12.49 21.91
N PHE A 118 -0.84 13.43 21.91
CA PHE A 118 -1.13 14.85 22.00
C PHE A 118 -0.41 15.55 20.85
N ASN A 119 -1.18 16.27 20.03
CA ASN A 119 -0.64 17.05 18.93
C ASN A 119 -1.16 18.50 19.01
N ALA A 120 -0.25 19.46 18.97
CA ALA A 120 -0.55 20.87 18.88
C ALA A 120 0.53 21.53 18.00
N SER A 121 0.10 22.28 16.98
CA SER A 121 1.01 22.94 16.05
C SER A 121 0.88 24.45 16.14
N ALA A 122 2.00 25.15 16.36
CA ALA A 122 2.03 26.61 16.32
C ALA A 122 1.81 27.18 14.91
N ALA A 123 1.90 26.34 13.86
CA ALA A 123 1.61 26.75 12.49
C ALA A 123 0.13 27.13 12.28
N ASP A 124 -0.75 26.65 13.15
CA ASP A 124 -2.21 26.91 13.12
C ASP A 124 -2.60 28.20 13.87
N GLY A 125 -1.62 28.90 14.45
CA GLY A 125 -1.78 30.20 15.09
C GLY A 125 -1.66 30.19 16.63
N PRO A 126 -1.71 31.38 17.27
CA PRO A 126 -1.45 31.56 18.70
C PRO A 126 -2.54 30.99 19.63
N ALA A 127 -3.72 30.68 19.09
CA ALA A 127 -4.83 30.02 19.78
C ALA A 127 -5.28 28.80 18.96
N THR A 128 -4.35 27.88 18.71
CA THR A 128 -4.66 26.62 18.03
C THR A 128 -5.41 25.66 18.95
N TYR A 129 -6.30 24.86 18.36
CA TYR A 129 -6.82 23.67 19.02
C TYR A 129 -5.70 22.64 19.17
N TYR A 130 -5.71 21.92 20.29
CA TYR A 130 -4.90 20.73 20.45
C TYR A 130 -5.76 19.49 20.17
N LEU A 131 -5.13 18.46 19.64
CA LEU A 131 -5.74 17.14 19.46
C LEU A 131 -5.18 16.22 20.55
N ASP A 132 -6.08 15.69 21.36
CA ASP A 132 -5.78 14.70 22.39
C ASP A 132 -6.60 13.45 22.08
N THR A 133 -5.92 12.42 21.61
CA THR A 133 -6.53 11.21 21.06
C THR A 133 -5.98 9.98 21.75
N ALA A 134 -6.79 8.91 21.77
CA ALA A 134 -6.29 7.59 22.13
C ALA A 134 -5.52 7.01 20.94
N HIS A 135 -4.36 6.44 21.23
CA HIS A 135 -3.53 5.69 20.30
C HIS A 135 -3.54 4.21 20.73
N TYR A 136 -3.83 3.34 19.78
CA TYR A 136 -3.90 1.90 19.96
C TYR A 136 -2.92 1.20 19.04
N ASP A 137 -1.94 0.49 19.61
CA ASP A 137 -1.08 -0.42 18.85
C ASP A 137 -1.65 -1.83 18.85
N GLY A 138 -1.47 -2.56 17.76
CA GLY A 138 -1.99 -3.91 17.64
C GLY A 138 -1.57 -4.67 16.37
N TYR A 139 -2.27 -5.79 16.16
CA TYR A 139 -2.06 -6.74 15.05
C TYR A 139 -3.42 -7.33 14.61
N GLU A 140 -3.42 -8.34 13.73
CA GLU A 140 -4.62 -8.89 13.07
C GLU A 140 -5.46 -7.84 12.35
N PHE A 141 -4.77 -6.93 11.65
CA PHE A 141 -5.44 -5.86 10.94
C PHE A 141 -6.33 -6.40 9.81
N SER A 142 -7.52 -5.82 9.68
CA SER A 142 -8.38 -5.99 8.51
C SER A 142 -9.12 -4.71 8.17
N TYR A 143 -9.42 -4.55 6.88
CA TYR A 143 -10.21 -3.45 6.33
C TYR A 143 -11.27 -4.00 5.37
N SER A 144 -12.54 -3.77 5.64
CA SER A 144 -13.64 -4.26 4.79
C SER A 144 -14.21 -3.21 3.83
N GLY A 145 -13.65 -2.00 3.82
CA GLY A 145 -14.14 -0.89 3.00
C GLY A 145 -13.60 -0.84 1.58
N ASN A 146 -14.08 0.16 0.84
CA ASN A 146 -13.67 0.47 -0.54
C ASN A 146 -12.43 1.38 -0.55
N PRO A 147 -11.62 1.41 -1.62
CA PRO A 147 -11.76 0.70 -2.90
C PRO A 147 -11.27 -0.75 -2.88
N ILE A 148 -10.39 -1.11 -1.94
CA ILE A 148 -9.75 -2.43 -1.85
C ILE A 148 -9.86 -2.90 -0.41
N SER A 149 -10.51 -4.04 -0.19
CA SER A 149 -10.57 -4.69 1.12
C SER A 149 -9.26 -5.42 1.43
N ILE A 150 -8.88 -5.43 2.70
CA ILE A 150 -7.69 -6.09 3.22
C ILE A 150 -8.15 -7.17 4.21
N PRO A 151 -8.02 -8.46 3.86
CA PRO A 151 -8.35 -9.55 4.77
C PRO A 151 -7.28 -9.69 5.87
N LYS A 152 -7.63 -10.36 6.97
CA LYS A 152 -6.73 -10.55 8.12
C LYS A 152 -5.43 -11.31 7.78
N ASP A 153 -5.48 -12.16 6.77
CA ASP A 153 -4.38 -13.00 6.31
C ASP A 153 -3.55 -12.36 5.19
N ALA A 154 -3.79 -11.08 4.85
CA ALA A 154 -3.00 -10.34 3.85
C ALA A 154 -1.50 -10.31 4.15
N ARG A 155 -1.10 -10.57 5.39
CA ARG A 155 0.30 -10.71 5.81
C ARG A 155 0.96 -12.02 5.37
N TYR A 156 0.19 -13.05 5.03
CA TYR A 156 0.73 -14.36 4.67
C TYR A 156 0.59 -14.68 3.19
N ASN A 157 -0.31 -14.00 2.50
CA ASN A 157 -0.72 -14.33 1.15
C ASN A 157 -0.54 -13.15 0.22
N ASN A 158 -0.26 -13.45 -1.06
CA ASN A 158 -0.39 -12.46 -2.11
C ASN A 158 -1.85 -12.00 -2.22
N MET A 159 -2.06 -10.73 -2.52
CA MET A 159 -3.39 -10.18 -2.75
C MET A 159 -3.77 -10.34 -4.22
N GLU A 160 -4.95 -10.90 -4.47
CA GLU A 160 -5.57 -10.90 -5.79
C GLU A 160 -6.57 -9.75 -5.87
N ILE A 161 -6.25 -8.75 -6.70
CA ILE A 161 -7.11 -7.59 -6.93
C ILE A 161 -7.41 -7.57 -8.41
N SER A 162 -8.61 -8.03 -8.79
CA SER A 162 -9.01 -8.24 -10.19
C SER A 162 -8.82 -6.98 -11.05
N ALA A 163 -9.19 -5.81 -10.51
CA ALA A 163 -9.04 -4.52 -11.19
C ALA A 163 -7.58 -4.12 -11.48
N LEU A 164 -6.62 -4.71 -10.76
CA LEU A 164 -5.19 -4.46 -10.99
C LEU A 164 -4.57 -5.45 -11.98
N SER A 165 -5.26 -6.55 -12.31
CA SER A 165 -4.72 -7.55 -13.25
C SER A 165 -4.53 -7.00 -14.67
N GLU A 166 -5.29 -5.97 -15.04
CA GLU A 166 -5.18 -5.30 -16.36
C GLU A 166 -4.02 -4.31 -16.45
N ILE A 167 -3.53 -3.80 -15.32
CA ILE A 167 -2.40 -2.85 -15.28
C ILE A 167 -1.06 -3.52 -14.94
N LEU A 168 -1.12 -4.70 -14.34
CA LEU A 168 0.06 -5.44 -13.93
C LEU A 168 0.51 -6.42 -15.03
N PRO A 169 1.82 -6.65 -15.16
CA PRO A 169 2.34 -7.71 -16.03
C PRO A 169 1.72 -9.08 -15.70
N LEU A 170 1.58 -9.93 -16.72
CA LEU A 170 1.06 -11.29 -16.55
C LEU A 170 1.88 -12.07 -15.52
N GLY A 171 1.18 -12.76 -14.61
CA GLY A 171 1.83 -13.55 -13.55
C GLY A 171 2.33 -12.73 -12.36
N SER A 172 2.05 -11.42 -12.32
CA SER A 172 2.42 -10.59 -11.17
C SER A 172 1.77 -11.07 -9.87
N LYS A 173 2.57 -11.17 -8.81
CA LYS A 173 2.08 -11.39 -7.45
C LYS A 173 2.17 -10.08 -6.66
N LEU A 174 1.06 -9.65 -6.06
CA LEU A 174 0.99 -8.44 -5.24
C LEU A 174 1.09 -8.79 -3.76
N TYR A 175 1.86 -8.02 -3.01
CA TYR A 175 2.03 -8.16 -1.57
C TYR A 175 1.80 -6.80 -0.94
N LEU A 176 0.79 -6.67 -0.07
CA LEU A 176 0.52 -5.41 0.62
C LEU A 176 1.67 -5.11 1.58
N SER A 177 2.38 -4.00 1.37
CA SER A 177 3.45 -3.55 2.24
C SER A 177 2.98 -2.49 3.23
N ASN A 178 2.13 -1.55 2.80
CA ASN A 178 1.60 -0.52 3.68
C ASN A 178 0.13 -0.24 3.39
N PHE A 179 -0.62 0.05 4.45
CA PHE A 179 -1.96 0.61 4.36
C PHE A 179 -2.06 1.81 5.32
N SER A 180 -2.75 2.86 4.88
CA SER A 180 -3.15 3.94 5.78
C SER A 180 -4.58 4.37 5.49
N TRP A 181 -5.38 4.60 6.52
CA TRP A 181 -6.65 5.32 6.45
C TRP A 181 -6.50 6.62 7.21
N SER A 182 -7.05 7.71 6.66
CA SER A 182 -6.98 9.02 7.30
C SER A 182 -8.28 9.78 7.11
N TYR A 183 -8.70 10.46 8.16
CA TYR A 183 -9.87 11.31 8.15
C TYR A 183 -9.60 12.58 8.95
N THR A 184 -9.94 13.72 8.37
CA THR A 184 -9.91 15.02 9.04
C THR A 184 -11.14 15.79 8.60
N PRO A 185 -12.15 15.97 9.48
CA PRO A 185 -13.36 16.71 9.14
C PRO A 185 -13.04 18.11 8.61
N PRO A 186 -13.80 18.64 7.63
CA PRO A 186 -14.99 18.05 6.99
C PRO A 186 -14.66 17.23 5.72
N ASN A 187 -13.42 16.84 5.50
CA ASN A 187 -13.00 16.17 4.27
C ASN A 187 -13.51 14.72 4.18
N ILE A 188 -13.53 14.14 2.98
CA ILE A 188 -13.83 12.72 2.79
C ILE A 188 -12.61 11.89 3.25
N PRO A 189 -12.79 10.76 3.96
CA PRO A 189 -11.66 9.91 4.33
C PRO A 189 -10.91 9.38 3.10
N ILE A 190 -9.61 9.22 3.25
CA ILE A 190 -8.70 8.74 2.21
C ILE A 190 -8.00 7.49 2.72
N VAL A 191 -7.83 6.53 1.82
CA VAL A 191 -6.99 5.34 2.02
C VAL A 191 -5.83 5.33 1.05
N ASN A 192 -4.68 4.89 1.53
CA ASN A 192 -3.49 4.66 0.72
C ASN A 192 -3.05 3.21 0.89
N TYR A 193 -2.67 2.60 -0.21
CA TYR A 193 -2.15 1.25 -0.30
C TYR A 193 -0.79 1.32 -0.98
N SER A 194 0.17 0.56 -0.47
CA SER A 194 1.44 0.32 -1.12
C SER A 194 1.63 -1.17 -1.26
N PHE A 195 1.76 -1.65 -2.48
CA PHE A 195 2.02 -3.05 -2.81
C PHE A 195 3.43 -3.21 -3.36
N LEU A 196 4.11 -4.25 -2.92
CA LEU A 196 5.25 -4.81 -3.61
C LEU A 196 4.72 -5.80 -4.64
N PHE A 197 5.34 -5.85 -5.82
CA PHE A 197 5.06 -6.94 -6.76
C PHE A 197 6.32 -7.43 -7.43
N THR A 198 6.24 -8.68 -7.88
CA THR A 198 7.25 -9.35 -8.69
C THR A 198 6.57 -9.99 -9.88
N TYR A 199 7.23 -9.97 -11.02
CA TYR A 199 6.79 -10.71 -12.20
C TYR A 199 7.99 -11.28 -12.95
N ASP A 200 7.80 -12.46 -13.50
CA ASP A 200 8.81 -13.14 -14.31
C ASP A 200 8.63 -12.71 -15.76
N ASP A 201 9.48 -11.80 -16.23
CA ASP A 201 9.52 -11.47 -17.66
C ASP A 201 10.31 -12.57 -18.38
N TYR A 202 9.61 -13.43 -19.13
CA TYR A 202 10.11 -14.65 -19.77
C TYR A 202 11.15 -14.44 -20.90
N THR A 203 11.73 -13.25 -21.04
CA THR A 203 12.50 -12.88 -22.24
C THR A 203 14.01 -12.78 -22.06
N VAL A 204 14.55 -12.95 -20.84
CA VAL A 204 16.00 -13.03 -20.65
C VAL A 204 16.38 -14.40 -20.12
N SER A 205 17.01 -15.21 -20.98
CA SER A 205 17.64 -16.46 -20.59
C SER A 205 18.81 -16.15 -19.64
N ALA A 206 18.54 -16.05 -18.35
CA ALA A 206 19.56 -16.16 -17.33
C ALA A 206 19.96 -17.65 -17.28
N THR A 207 20.86 -18.07 -18.16
CA THR A 207 21.62 -19.29 -17.93
C THR A 207 22.51 -19.04 -16.73
N CYS A 208 22.19 -19.71 -15.61
CA CYS A 208 23.12 -19.89 -14.50
C CYS A 208 24.36 -20.66 -14.97
#